data_AF-A0A2G9WP80-F1
#
_entry.id   AF-A0A2G9WP80-F1
#
_cell.length_a   1.000
_cell.length_b   1.000
_cell.length_c   1.000
_cell.angle_alpha   90.00
_cell.angle_beta   90.00
_cell.angle_gamma   90.00
#
_symmetry.space_group_name_H-M   'P 1'
#
loop_
_entity.id
_entity.type
_entity.pdbx_description
1 polymer ?
#
loop_
_entity_poly.entity_id
_entity_poly.type
_entity_poly.pdbx_seq_one_letter_code
_entity_poly.pdbx_strand_id
1 'polypeptide(L)'
;TLSISSDTDGSGVAIGALDGSIDGQSFSSFFGFNAVFTGSSASNIKVSSSLLADSGTLAVGTLSTDTTTTGKTVLTSGSTTVSDALNSALTTSYSYSAAGSIGTMSGTLTDYASRVVSAFASRASTAEAAETTAETLQSSLSSTIASQSGVNIDEETAKLEDYQTLYSAAAQVIQIAKEMFESLLSAVS
;
A
#
# COMPACT_ATOMS: atom_id res chain seq x y z
N THR A 1 -17.33 6.90 -0.72
CA THR A 1 -15.89 6.95 -1.07
C THR A 1 -15.79 7.18 -2.56
N LEU A 2 -14.84 8.00 -3.02
CA LEU A 2 -14.59 8.20 -4.45
C LEU A 2 -13.85 6.97 -4.97
N SER A 3 -14.43 6.25 -5.93
CA SER A 3 -13.77 5.11 -6.60
C SER A 3 -13.45 5.48 -8.04
N ILE A 4 -12.26 5.07 -8.50
CA ILE A 4 -11.85 5.16 -9.90
C ILE A 4 -11.75 3.72 -10.39
N SER A 5 -12.87 3.18 -10.88
CA SER A 5 -12.96 1.81 -11.38
C SER A 5 -14.14 1.70 -12.35
N SER A 6 -13.91 1.14 -13.55
CA SER A 6 -14.97 0.79 -14.50
C SER A 6 -15.32 -0.69 -14.37
N ASP A 7 -16.60 -1.00 -14.18
CA ASP A 7 -17.14 -2.36 -14.15
C ASP A 7 -17.39 -2.94 -15.56
N THR A 8 -17.37 -2.07 -16.58
CA THR A 8 -17.58 -2.44 -17.98
C THR A 8 -16.32 -2.22 -18.80
N ASP A 9 -15.85 -3.28 -19.45
CA ASP A 9 -14.71 -3.22 -20.38
C ASP A 9 -14.96 -2.21 -21.50
N GLY A 10 -13.96 -1.37 -21.79
CA GLY A 10 -14.03 -0.36 -22.85
C GLY A 10 -14.80 0.92 -22.51
N SER A 11 -15.41 1.03 -21.33
CA SER A 11 -16.18 2.22 -20.92
C SER A 11 -15.35 3.41 -20.41
N GLY A 12 -14.01 3.30 -20.47
CA GLY A 12 -13.10 4.35 -20.02
C GLY A 12 -13.03 4.46 -18.50
N VAL A 13 -12.55 5.60 -18.02
CA VAL A 13 -12.33 5.83 -16.58
C VAL A 13 -13.66 6.25 -15.95
N ALA A 14 -14.25 5.42 -15.10
CA ALA A 14 -15.38 5.83 -14.29
C ALA A 14 -14.90 6.63 -13.06
N ILE A 15 -15.25 7.92 -13.01
CA ILE A 15 -15.02 8.80 -11.86
C ILE A 15 -16.39 9.11 -11.28
N GLY A 16 -16.63 8.79 -10.00
CA GLY A 16 -17.92 9.04 -9.34
C GLY A 16 -17.98 8.48 -7.92
N ALA A 17 -19.03 8.85 -7.18
CA ALA A 17 -19.39 8.10 -5.97
C ALA A 17 -19.85 6.70 -6.37
N LEU A 18 -19.56 5.69 -5.55
CA LEU A 18 -19.76 4.26 -5.86
C LEU A 18 -21.18 3.92 -6.37
N ASP A 19 -22.20 4.68 -5.95
CA ASP A 19 -23.61 4.57 -6.31
C ASP A 19 -24.17 5.85 -6.98
N GLY A 20 -23.34 6.86 -7.19
CA GLY A 20 -23.74 8.15 -7.71
C GLY A 20 -23.81 8.14 -9.24
N SER A 21 -25.01 8.32 -9.79
CA SER A 21 -25.20 8.61 -11.21
C SER A 21 -25.68 10.04 -11.41
N ILE A 22 -25.28 10.64 -12.53
CA ILE A 22 -25.85 11.89 -13.04
C ILE A 22 -26.66 11.48 -14.27
N ASP A 23 -27.99 11.57 -14.17
CA ASP A 23 -28.92 11.19 -15.23
C ASP A 23 -28.71 9.74 -15.73
N GLY A 24 -28.48 8.81 -14.79
CA GLY A 24 -28.24 7.39 -15.10
C GLY A 24 -26.85 7.08 -15.69
N GLN A 25 -25.98 8.08 -15.83
CA GLN A 25 -24.60 7.90 -16.29
C GLN A 25 -23.59 8.16 -15.17
N SER A 26 -22.37 7.62 -15.32
CA SER A 26 -21.26 8.01 -14.45
C SER A 26 -20.89 9.48 -14.69
N PHE A 27 -20.35 10.15 -13.66
CA PHE A 27 -19.91 11.54 -13.79
C PHE A 27 -18.89 11.71 -14.94
N SER A 28 -17.98 10.75 -15.14
CA SER A 28 -17.02 10.82 -16.24
C SER A 28 -17.63 10.67 -17.62
N SER A 29 -18.66 9.83 -17.79
CA SER A 29 -19.41 9.73 -19.05
C SER A 29 -20.26 10.97 -19.29
N PHE A 30 -20.92 11.48 -18.25
CA PHE A 30 -21.77 12.67 -18.33
C PHE A 30 -20.99 13.93 -18.75
N PHE A 31 -19.80 14.14 -18.18
CA PHE A 31 -18.94 15.28 -18.52
C PHE A 31 -17.92 14.99 -19.63
N GLY A 32 -17.97 13.82 -20.27
CA GLY A 32 -17.12 13.49 -21.42
C GLY A 32 -15.64 13.28 -21.10
N PHE A 33 -15.27 13.00 -19.85
CA PHE A 33 -13.88 12.75 -19.43
C PHE A 33 -13.27 11.54 -20.15
N ASN A 34 -14.08 10.59 -20.60
CA ASN A 34 -13.64 9.41 -21.35
C ASN A 34 -13.11 9.74 -22.76
N ALA A 35 -13.30 10.97 -23.26
CA ALA A 35 -12.64 11.45 -24.47
C ALA A 35 -11.19 11.90 -24.21
N VAL A 36 -10.90 12.35 -22.99
CA VAL A 36 -9.59 12.87 -22.57
C VAL A 36 -8.75 11.79 -21.90
N PHE A 37 -9.37 10.96 -21.07
CA PHE A 37 -8.70 9.91 -20.30
C PHE A 37 -9.20 8.51 -20.69
N THR A 38 -8.26 7.57 -20.71
CA THR A 38 -8.50 6.14 -20.95
C THR A 38 -7.91 5.33 -19.81
N GLY A 39 -8.34 4.08 -19.68
CA GLY A 39 -8.02 3.22 -18.54
C GLY A 39 -9.29 2.74 -17.86
N SER A 40 -9.15 1.86 -16.89
CA SER A 40 -10.25 1.24 -16.14
C SER A 40 -10.10 1.40 -14.63
N SER A 41 -8.98 1.95 -14.14
CA SER A 41 -8.66 2.07 -12.72
C SER A 41 -7.67 3.20 -12.44
N ALA A 42 -7.54 3.62 -11.17
CA ALA A 42 -6.56 4.62 -10.74
C ALA A 42 -5.10 4.25 -11.12
N SER A 43 -4.78 2.96 -11.23
CA SER A 43 -3.44 2.47 -11.57
C SER A 43 -3.07 2.56 -13.05
N ASN A 44 -4.06 2.66 -13.95
CA ASN A 44 -3.84 2.59 -15.40
C ASN A 44 -4.49 3.77 -16.17
N ILE A 45 -4.95 4.79 -15.46
CA ILE A 45 -5.45 6.02 -16.04
C ILE A 45 -4.34 6.72 -16.84
N LYS A 46 -4.65 7.11 -18.07
CA LYS A 46 -3.73 7.82 -18.97
C LYS A 46 -4.51 8.71 -19.93
N VAL A 47 -3.84 9.70 -20.52
CA VAL A 47 -4.45 10.54 -21.57
C VAL A 47 -4.70 9.70 -22.83
N SER A 48 -5.76 10.01 -23.57
CA SER A 48 -6.14 9.29 -24.80
C SER A 48 -5.06 9.41 -25.88
N SER A 49 -4.78 8.31 -26.59
CA SER A 49 -3.73 8.28 -27.62
C SER A 49 -4.00 9.23 -28.79
N SER A 50 -5.27 9.52 -29.08
CA SER A 50 -5.67 10.54 -30.06
C SER A 50 -5.23 11.94 -29.64
N LEU A 51 -5.34 12.28 -28.35
CA LEU A 51 -4.93 13.58 -27.82
C LEU A 51 -3.40 13.70 -27.72
N LEU A 52 -2.70 12.60 -27.45
CA LEU A 52 -1.23 12.56 -27.52
C LEU A 52 -0.73 12.74 -28.96
N ALA A 53 -1.42 12.15 -29.93
CA ALA A 53 -1.03 12.21 -31.34
C ALA A 53 -1.35 13.58 -31.97
N ASP A 54 -2.46 14.18 -31.58
CA ASP A 54 -2.89 15.50 -32.04
C ASP A 54 -3.64 16.25 -30.94
N SER A 55 -2.98 17.26 -30.37
CA SER A 55 -3.56 18.13 -29.34
C SER A 55 -4.68 19.04 -29.87
N GLY A 56 -4.80 19.21 -31.20
CA GLY A 56 -5.89 19.93 -31.84
C GLY A 56 -7.24 19.21 -31.76
N THR A 57 -7.25 17.94 -31.35
CA THR A 57 -8.49 17.19 -31.06
C THR A 57 -9.13 17.57 -29.73
N LEU A 58 -8.45 18.37 -28.89
CA LEU A 58 -9.03 18.92 -27.68
C LEU A 58 -10.00 20.07 -28.02
N ALA A 59 -11.26 19.93 -27.64
CA ALA A 59 -12.24 21.00 -27.80
C ALA A 59 -11.93 22.17 -26.84
N VAL A 60 -11.33 23.24 -27.39
CA VAL A 60 -10.94 24.45 -26.61
C VAL A 60 -11.90 25.64 -26.77
N GLY A 61 -12.83 25.57 -27.73
CA GLY A 61 -13.82 26.60 -28.00
C GLY A 61 -15.22 26.18 -27.60
N THR A 62 -16.04 27.12 -27.13
CA THR A 62 -17.47 26.91 -26.89
C THR A 62 -18.29 27.68 -27.91
N LEU A 63 -19.44 27.14 -28.29
CA LEU A 63 -20.44 27.88 -29.05
C LEU A 63 -20.97 29.03 -28.19
N SER A 64 -20.81 30.28 -28.62
CA SER A 64 -21.41 31.42 -27.93
C SER A 64 -22.91 31.45 -28.20
N THR A 65 -23.72 31.36 -27.14
CA THR A 65 -25.20 31.40 -27.20
C THR A 65 -25.75 32.81 -26.99
N ASP A 66 -24.90 33.81 -26.75
CA ASP A 66 -25.30 35.16 -26.33
C ASP A 66 -25.93 35.97 -27.47
N THR A 67 -25.72 35.59 -28.73
CA THR A 67 -26.32 36.26 -29.90
C THR A 67 -26.63 35.28 -31.03
N THR A 68 -27.68 34.47 -30.89
CA THR A 68 -28.15 33.51 -31.91
C THR A 68 -28.91 34.16 -33.07
N THR A 69 -28.58 35.40 -33.46
CA THR A 69 -29.19 36.06 -34.63
C THR A 69 -28.50 35.61 -35.92
N THR A 70 -29.29 35.41 -36.99
CA THR A 70 -28.81 34.96 -38.30
C THR A 70 -27.66 35.86 -38.79
N GLY A 71 -26.51 35.26 -39.10
CA GLY A 71 -25.34 35.95 -39.65
C GLY A 71 -24.28 36.41 -38.63
N LYS A 72 -24.39 36.03 -37.36
CA LYS A 72 -23.28 36.19 -36.38
C LYS A 72 -22.36 34.96 -36.39
N THR A 73 -21.05 35.20 -36.30
CA THR A 73 -20.07 34.15 -36.06
C THR A 73 -20.16 33.72 -34.59
N VAL A 74 -20.81 32.58 -34.36
CA VAL A 74 -21.05 32.00 -33.02
C VAL A 74 -19.88 31.14 -32.52
N LEU A 75 -18.93 30.83 -33.41
CA LEU A 75 -17.71 30.11 -33.10
C LEU A 75 -16.58 30.68 -33.97
N THR A 76 -15.60 31.29 -33.33
CA THR A 76 -14.42 31.86 -34.00
C THR A 76 -13.29 30.82 -33.99
N SER A 77 -12.65 30.59 -35.13
CA SER A 77 -11.43 29.79 -35.20
C SER A 77 -10.37 30.38 -34.27
N GLY A 78 -9.83 29.57 -33.35
CA GLY A 78 -8.91 30.02 -32.32
C GLY A 78 -9.55 30.49 -31.01
N SER A 79 -10.85 30.25 -30.79
CA SER A 79 -11.48 30.46 -29.47
C SER A 79 -10.77 29.65 -28.37
N THR A 80 -10.41 30.30 -27.28
CA THR A 80 -9.73 29.73 -26.10
C THR A 80 -10.65 29.61 -24.89
N THR A 81 -11.96 29.79 -25.06
CA THR A 81 -12.90 29.96 -23.94
C THR A 81 -12.89 28.81 -22.94
N VAL A 82 -12.75 27.56 -23.40
CA VAL A 82 -12.61 26.40 -22.50
C VAL A 82 -11.26 26.41 -21.80
N SER A 83 -10.18 26.79 -22.48
CA SER A 83 -8.84 26.89 -21.89
C SER A 83 -8.78 27.96 -20.79
N ASP A 84 -9.40 29.11 -21.02
CA ASP A 84 -9.49 30.20 -20.04
C ASP A 84 -10.35 29.79 -18.83
N ALA A 85 -11.47 29.11 -19.08
CA ALA A 85 -12.33 28.56 -18.03
C ALA A 85 -11.63 27.47 -17.22
N LEU A 86 -10.88 26.57 -17.87
CA LEU A 86 -10.10 25.53 -17.21
C LEU A 86 -8.98 26.15 -16.37
N ASN A 87 -8.23 27.11 -16.90
CA ASN A 87 -7.21 27.83 -16.15
C ASN A 87 -7.82 28.55 -14.95
N SER A 88 -8.97 29.20 -15.12
CA SER A 88 -9.71 29.84 -14.03
C SER A 88 -10.15 28.81 -12.99
N ALA A 89 -10.68 27.65 -13.40
CA ALA A 89 -11.07 26.59 -12.49
C ALA A 89 -9.88 26.01 -11.70
N LEU A 90 -8.70 25.92 -12.31
CA LEU A 90 -7.48 25.44 -11.65
C LEU A 90 -6.87 26.46 -10.70
N THR A 91 -6.98 27.75 -11.01
CA THR A 91 -6.34 28.84 -10.24
C THR A 91 -7.26 29.52 -9.23
N THR A 92 -8.58 29.34 -9.37
CA THR A 92 -9.55 29.85 -8.39
C THR A 92 -9.41 29.10 -7.09
N SER A 93 -9.40 29.83 -5.98
CA SER A 93 -9.42 29.24 -4.65
C SER A 93 -10.84 28.85 -4.25
N TYR A 94 -11.00 27.60 -3.80
CA TYR A 94 -12.24 27.08 -3.26
C TYR A 94 -12.07 26.75 -1.77
N SER A 95 -13.17 26.75 -1.03
CA SER A 95 -13.21 26.23 0.33
C SER A 95 -13.60 24.76 0.31
N TYR A 96 -12.75 23.93 0.90
CA TYR A 96 -12.94 22.48 1.03
C TYR A 96 -13.28 22.15 2.49
N SER A 97 -14.37 21.39 2.67
CA SER A 97 -14.70 20.80 3.97
C SER A 97 -13.67 19.74 4.38
N ALA A 98 -13.57 19.46 5.67
CA ALA A 98 -12.75 18.36 6.15
C ALA A 98 -13.15 17.02 5.51
N ALA A 99 -12.15 16.21 5.12
CA ALA A 99 -12.33 14.91 4.50
C ALA A 99 -11.24 13.94 4.96
N GLY A 100 -11.64 12.85 5.62
CA GLY A 100 -10.69 11.86 6.16
C GLY A 100 -9.73 12.49 7.17
N SER A 101 -8.42 12.41 6.90
CA SER A 101 -7.35 13.02 7.73
C SER A 101 -7.00 14.45 7.32
N ILE A 102 -7.70 15.03 6.35
CA ILE A 102 -7.45 16.38 5.84
C ILE A 102 -8.46 17.33 6.48
N GLY A 103 -7.96 18.31 7.23
CA GLY A 103 -8.79 19.35 7.84
C GLY A 103 -9.36 20.33 6.82
N THR A 104 -10.32 21.16 7.26
CA THR A 104 -10.89 22.24 6.44
C THR A 104 -9.79 23.13 5.89
N MET A 105 -9.90 23.50 4.61
CA MET A 105 -8.91 24.35 3.96
C MET A 105 -9.52 25.22 2.88
N SER A 106 -8.81 26.28 2.50
CA SER A 106 -9.09 27.03 1.30
C SER A 106 -7.83 27.10 0.45
N GLY A 107 -7.98 26.99 -0.86
CA GLY A 107 -6.87 26.99 -1.80
C GLY A 107 -7.30 26.57 -3.19
N THR A 108 -6.34 26.51 -4.10
CA THR A 108 -6.58 26.03 -5.47
C THR A 108 -6.87 24.54 -5.48
N LEU A 109 -7.34 24.02 -6.62
CA LEU A 109 -7.48 22.57 -6.80
C LEU A 109 -6.14 21.85 -6.63
N THR A 110 -5.05 22.47 -7.11
CA THR A 110 -3.69 21.93 -6.98
C THR A 110 -3.27 21.85 -5.52
N ASP A 111 -3.52 22.88 -4.70
CA ASP A 111 -3.19 22.85 -3.27
C ASP A 111 -3.93 21.73 -2.54
N TYR A 112 -5.21 21.54 -2.86
CA TYR A 112 -6.02 20.47 -2.29
C TYR A 112 -5.48 19.09 -2.70
N ALA A 113 -5.22 18.89 -4.00
CA ALA A 113 -4.65 17.64 -4.51
C ALA A 113 -3.29 17.32 -3.88
N SER A 114 -2.40 18.30 -3.73
CA SER A 114 -1.11 18.12 -3.05
C SER A 114 -1.29 17.69 -1.59
N ARG A 115 -2.22 18.30 -0.86
CA ARG A 115 -2.52 17.89 0.53
C ARG A 115 -3.10 16.48 0.63
N VAL A 116 -3.95 16.09 -0.32
CA VAL A 116 -4.45 14.71 -0.41
C VAL A 116 -3.28 13.74 -0.58
N VAL A 117 -2.39 14.00 -1.54
CA VAL A 117 -1.21 13.18 -1.78
C VAL A 117 -0.31 13.13 -0.55
N SER A 118 -0.03 14.26 0.10
CA SER A 118 0.78 14.31 1.33
C SER A 118 0.16 13.53 2.48
N ALA A 119 -1.16 13.58 2.65
CA ALA A 119 -1.85 12.81 3.67
C ALA A 119 -1.74 11.29 3.42
N PHE A 120 -1.88 10.84 2.17
CA PHE A 120 -1.66 9.44 1.81
C PHE A 120 -0.20 9.03 1.99
N ALA A 121 0.75 9.86 1.56
CA ALA A 121 2.18 9.60 1.73
C ALA A 121 2.58 9.49 3.21
N SER A 122 2.06 10.37 4.07
CA SER A 122 2.30 10.30 5.52
C SER A 122 1.75 9.02 6.15
N ARG A 123 0.55 8.59 5.72
CA ARG A 123 -0.05 7.33 6.18
C ARG A 123 0.74 6.12 5.70
N ALA A 124 1.18 6.12 4.44
CA ALA A 124 2.05 5.08 3.88
C ALA A 124 3.37 4.99 4.66
N SER A 125 4.05 6.12 4.87
CA SER A 125 5.30 6.17 5.64
C SER A 125 5.14 5.68 7.09
N THR A 126 4.00 6.00 7.73
CA THR A 126 3.70 5.50 9.08
C THR A 126 3.48 3.98 9.08
N ALA A 127 2.81 3.46 8.05
CA ALA A 127 2.60 2.02 7.90
C ALA A 127 3.92 1.27 7.64
N GLU A 128 4.79 1.79 6.78
CA GLU A 128 6.13 1.24 6.51
C GLU A 128 7.01 1.24 7.77
N ALA A 129 6.96 2.31 8.58
CA ALA A 129 7.69 2.36 9.85
C ALA A 129 7.17 1.34 10.87
N ALA A 130 5.84 1.14 10.92
CA ALA A 130 5.22 0.13 11.78
C ALA A 130 5.58 -1.30 11.33
N GLU A 131 5.59 -1.56 10.03
CA GLU A 131 6.05 -2.83 9.43
C GLU A 131 7.51 -3.10 9.81
N THR A 132 8.42 -2.16 9.56
CA THR A 132 9.85 -2.28 9.90
C THR A 132 10.05 -2.58 11.39
N THR A 133 9.28 -1.92 12.26
CA THR A 133 9.34 -2.14 13.70
C THR A 133 8.87 -3.56 14.06
N ALA A 134 7.78 -4.03 13.45
CA ALA A 134 7.25 -5.37 13.66
C ALA A 134 8.22 -6.46 13.20
N GLU A 135 8.86 -6.28 12.04
CA GLU A 135 9.90 -7.20 11.53
C GLU A 135 11.12 -7.25 12.45
N THR A 136 11.58 -6.09 12.92
CA THR A 136 12.71 -5.99 13.86
C THR A 136 12.38 -6.69 15.18
N LEU A 137 11.16 -6.49 15.70
CA LEU A 137 10.68 -7.14 16.92
C LEU A 137 10.59 -8.67 16.72
N GLN A 138 10.04 -9.11 15.59
CA GLN A 138 9.95 -10.53 15.26
C GLN A 138 11.33 -11.17 15.19
N SER A 139 12.29 -10.54 14.50
CA SER A 139 13.66 -11.03 14.38
C SER A 139 14.36 -11.10 15.74
N SER A 140 14.20 -10.06 16.56
CA SER A 140 14.72 -10.01 17.93
C SER A 140 14.13 -11.13 18.79
N LEU A 141 12.81 -11.32 18.76
CA LEU A 141 12.13 -12.36 19.53
C LEU A 141 12.52 -13.76 19.05
N SER A 142 12.63 -13.98 17.74
CA SER A 142 13.13 -15.23 17.17
C SER A 142 14.55 -15.53 17.65
N SER A 143 15.42 -14.52 17.71
CA SER A 143 16.79 -14.65 18.19
C SER A 143 16.84 -14.95 19.69
N THR A 144 15.98 -14.30 20.50
CA THR A 144 15.83 -14.58 21.92
C THR A 144 15.32 -16.00 22.17
N ILE A 145 14.31 -16.46 21.41
CA ILE A 145 13.80 -17.82 21.51
C ILE A 145 14.88 -18.83 21.11
N ALA A 146 15.60 -18.59 20.00
CA ALA A 146 16.69 -19.46 19.55
C ALA A 146 17.86 -19.51 20.55
N SER A 147 18.16 -18.39 21.21
CA SER A 147 19.18 -18.33 22.27
C SER A 147 18.75 -19.04 23.55
N GLN A 148 17.49 -18.88 23.97
CA GLN A 148 16.96 -19.51 25.18
C GLN A 148 16.70 -21.01 25.01
N SER A 149 16.24 -21.41 23.82
CA SER A 149 15.99 -22.80 23.42
C SER A 149 17.24 -23.46 22.85
N GLY A 150 18.29 -22.67 22.62
CA GLY A 150 19.58 -23.11 22.11
C GLY A 150 20.30 -23.89 23.18
N VAL A 151 20.09 -25.21 23.18
CA VAL A 151 20.96 -26.13 23.88
C VAL A 151 22.33 -26.03 23.21
N ASN A 152 23.35 -25.61 23.95
CA ASN A 152 24.72 -25.70 23.48
C ASN A 152 25.06 -27.19 23.40
N ILE A 153 24.94 -27.81 22.21
CA ILE A 153 25.21 -29.23 22.02
C ILE A 153 26.62 -29.58 22.52
N ASP A 154 27.59 -28.67 22.38
CA ASP A 154 28.93 -28.88 22.92
C ASP A 154 28.96 -28.95 24.45
N GLU A 155 28.16 -28.13 25.13
CA GLU A 155 28.03 -28.12 26.60
C GLU A 155 27.20 -29.31 27.11
N GLU A 156 26.15 -29.70 26.37
CA GLU A 156 25.35 -30.90 26.67
C GLU A 156 26.13 -32.19 26.38
N THR A 157 26.95 -32.22 25.33
CA THR A 157 27.85 -33.33 24.99
C THR A 157 28.97 -33.48 26.01
N ALA A 158 29.58 -32.37 26.45
CA ALA A 158 30.57 -32.41 27.53
C ALA A 158 29.95 -32.96 28.84
N LYS A 159 28.72 -32.52 29.19
CA LYS A 159 27.98 -33.08 30.34
C LYS A 159 27.66 -34.57 30.14
N LEU A 160 27.31 -34.98 28.92
CA LEU A 160 27.05 -36.37 28.56
C LEU A 160 28.31 -37.24 28.72
N GLU A 161 29.48 -36.75 28.29
CA GLU A 161 30.76 -37.44 28.44
C GLU A 161 31.16 -37.57 29.91
N ASP A 162 30.94 -36.53 30.71
CA ASP A 162 31.13 -36.57 32.16
C ASP A 162 30.20 -37.59 32.82
N TYR A 163 28.91 -37.62 32.45
CA TYR A 163 27.97 -38.62 32.96
C TYR A 163 28.33 -40.04 32.54
N GLN A 164 28.80 -40.24 31.31
CA GLN A 164 29.28 -41.55 30.85
C GLN A 164 30.51 -42.01 31.64
N THR A 165 31.44 -41.08 31.90
CA THR A 165 32.65 -41.34 32.70
C THR A 165 32.29 -41.70 34.15
N LEU A 166 31.40 -40.91 34.79
CA LEU A 166 30.92 -41.18 36.14
C LEU A 166 30.16 -42.50 36.23
N TYR A 167 29.35 -42.84 35.23
CA TYR A 167 28.63 -44.12 35.19
C TYR A 167 29.59 -45.31 35.06
N SER A 168 30.59 -45.21 34.19
CA SER A 168 31.63 -46.23 34.03
C SER A 168 32.43 -46.41 35.33
N ALA A 169 32.79 -45.31 36.00
CA ALA A 169 33.46 -45.36 37.30
C ALA A 169 32.57 -46.01 38.37
N ALA A 170 31.29 -45.64 38.45
CA ALA A 170 30.34 -46.26 39.37
C ALA A 170 30.17 -47.76 39.12
N ALA A 171 30.11 -48.19 37.85
CA ALA A 171 30.05 -49.60 37.48
C ALA A 171 31.30 -50.38 37.93
N GLN A 172 32.50 -49.80 37.75
CA GLN A 172 33.74 -50.39 38.28
C GLN A 172 33.75 -50.49 39.79
N VAL A 173 33.29 -49.45 40.51
CA VAL A 173 33.19 -49.50 41.97
C VAL A 173 32.25 -50.61 42.43
N ILE A 174 31.10 -50.80 41.75
CA ILE A 174 30.16 -51.89 42.03
C ILE A 174 30.80 -53.25 41.75
N GLN A 175 31.55 -53.38 40.65
CA GLN A 175 32.27 -54.62 40.29
C GLN A 175 33.29 -55.00 41.37
N ILE A 176 34.10 -54.04 41.81
CA ILE A 176 35.09 -54.23 42.88
C ILE A 176 34.39 -54.60 44.19
N ALA A 177 33.29 -53.92 44.54
CA ALA A 177 32.51 -54.24 45.73
C ALA A 177 31.94 -55.67 45.68
N LYS A 178 31.49 -56.13 44.51
CA LYS A 178 31.02 -57.51 44.28
C LYS A 178 32.16 -58.52 44.43
N GLU A 179 33.32 -58.27 43.84
CA GLU A 179 34.50 -59.13 43.98
C GLU A 179 34.96 -59.24 45.44
N MET A 180 34.96 -58.13 46.17
CA MET A 180 35.25 -58.10 47.61
C MET A 180 34.22 -58.91 48.41
N PHE A 181 32.94 -58.81 48.07
CA PHE A 181 31.88 -59.58 48.72
C PHE A 181 32.00 -61.08 48.45
N GLU A 182 32.25 -61.48 47.20
CA GLU A 182 32.48 -62.88 46.82
C GLU A 182 33.73 -63.47 47.49
N SER A 183 34.81 -62.70 47.60
CA SER A 183 36.03 -63.09 48.31
C SER A 183 35.78 -63.34 49.81
N LEU A 184 35.03 -62.45 50.47
CA LEU A 184 34.61 -62.64 51.86
C LEU A 184 33.72 -63.88 52.04
N LEU A 185 32.82 -64.13 51.10
CA LEU A 185 31.95 -65.31 51.13
C LEU A 185 32.75 -66.61 50.94
N SER A 186 33.74 -66.61 50.04
CA SER A 186 34.63 -67.77 49.83
C SER A 186 35.57 -68.04 51.01
N ALA A 187 35.89 -67.03 51.82
CA ALA A 187 36.77 -67.18 52.98
C ALA A 187 36.04 -67.72 54.23
N VAL A 188 34.70 -67.65 54.26
CA VAL A 188 33.87 -68.12 55.38
C VAL A 188 33.24 -69.52 55.14
N SER A 189 33.37 -70.04 53.92
CA SER A 189 33.01 -71.42 53.52
C SER A 189 34.23 -72.33 53.53
#